data_AF-A0A3C1DXE2-F1
#
_entry.id   AF-A0A3C1DXE2-F1
#
_cell.length_a   1.000
_cell.length_b   1.000
_cell.length_c   1.000
_cell.angle_alpha   90.00
_cell.angle_beta   90.00
_cell.angle_gamma   90.00
#
_symmetry.space_group_name_H-M   'P 1'
#
loop_
_entity.id
_entity.type
_entity.pdbx_description
1 polymer ?
#
loop_
_entity_poly.entity_id
_entity_poly.type
_entity_poly.pdbx_seq_one_letter_code
_entity_poly.pdbx_strand_id
1 'polypeptide(L)'
;FNNIFYKHLLWLARPAGAADRSYLPIAGDSAPAKAVVTEFIDSVGFSVVDAGPLADSWRQATGTPVWGAPYGPYSNEKGRPAGESGIRGTLASATR
;
A
#
# COMPACT_ATOMS: atom_id res chain seq x y z
N PHE A 1 -5.28 6.35 -1.51
CA PHE A 1 -4.87 5.30 -0.55
C PHE A 1 -4.87 5.91 0.85
N ASN A 2 -5.42 5.21 1.86
CA ASN A 2 -5.56 5.74 3.24
C ASN A 2 -4.86 4.89 4.32
N ASN A 3 -4.26 3.77 3.96
CA ASN A 3 -3.75 2.75 4.88
C ASN A 3 -2.28 2.95 5.31
N ILE A 4 -1.72 4.14 5.08
CA ILE A 4 -0.34 4.50 5.40
C ILE A 4 -0.33 5.82 6.20
N PHE A 5 0.54 5.90 7.19
CA PHE A 5 0.69 7.10 8.01
C PHE A 5 1.28 8.25 7.18
N TYR A 6 0.72 9.46 7.29
CA TYR A 6 1.07 10.56 6.39
C TYR A 6 2.57 10.94 6.43
N LYS A 7 3.27 10.78 7.57
CA LYS A 7 4.72 11.03 7.64
C LYS A 7 5.52 9.99 6.85
N HIS A 8 5.05 8.74 6.79
CA HIS A 8 5.68 7.70 5.99
C HIS A 8 5.59 7.99 4.49
N LEU A 9 4.55 8.69 4.03
CA LEU A 9 4.47 9.12 2.62
C LEU A 9 5.64 10.02 2.22
N LEU A 10 6.04 10.95 3.12
CA LEU A 10 7.17 11.83 2.89
C LEU A 10 8.51 11.07 2.86
N TRP A 11 8.69 10.11 3.76
CA TRP A 11 9.99 9.46 3.97
C TRP A 11 10.23 8.20 3.12
N LEU A 12 9.16 7.50 2.70
CA LEU A 12 9.27 6.22 1.98
C LEU A 12 9.16 6.35 0.45
N ALA A 13 8.92 7.55 -0.08
CA ALA A 13 8.92 7.78 -1.52
C ALA A 13 10.29 7.44 -2.13
N ARG A 14 10.30 6.66 -3.21
CA ARG A 14 11.52 6.27 -3.94
C ARG A 14 11.30 6.34 -5.45
N PRO A 15 12.36 6.63 -6.24
CA PRO A 15 12.27 6.59 -7.69
C PRO A 15 11.93 5.18 -8.18
N ALA A 16 11.39 5.10 -9.41
CA ALA A 16 11.13 3.82 -10.05
C ALA A 16 12.41 2.96 -10.15
N GLY A 17 12.27 1.65 -9.93
CA GLY A 17 13.38 0.70 -9.94
C GLY A 17 14.20 0.62 -8.64
N ALA A 18 13.95 1.48 -7.64
CA ALA A 18 14.60 1.35 -6.35
C ALA A 18 14.22 0.05 -5.63
N ALA A 19 15.21 -0.71 -5.16
CA ALA A 19 14.99 -2.00 -4.50
C ALA A 19 14.23 -1.88 -3.17
N ASP A 20 14.27 -0.71 -2.53
CA ASP A 20 13.60 -0.40 -1.26
C ASP A 20 12.27 0.37 -1.45
N ARG A 21 11.66 0.31 -2.64
CA ARG A 21 10.40 0.98 -2.92
C ARG A 21 9.23 0.30 -2.21
N SER A 22 8.39 1.11 -1.57
CA SER A 22 7.22 0.61 -0.83
C SER A 22 6.02 0.40 -1.73
N TYR A 23 5.22 -0.61 -1.41
CA TYR A 23 4.01 -0.97 -2.12
C TYR A 23 2.77 -0.51 -1.35
N LEU A 24 1.77 0.01 -2.07
CA LEU A 24 0.45 0.40 -1.56
C LEU A 24 -0.64 -0.48 -2.20
N PRO A 25 -1.58 -1.03 -1.43
CA PRO A 25 -2.67 -1.82 -1.98
C PRO A 25 -3.77 -0.92 -2.59
N ILE A 26 -4.34 -1.37 -3.70
CA ILE A 26 -5.57 -0.81 -4.29
C ILE A 26 -6.56 -1.94 -4.55
N ALA A 27 -7.86 -1.63 -4.53
CA ALA A 27 -8.91 -2.56 -4.92
C ALA A 27 -9.95 -1.80 -5.75
N GLY A 28 -10.55 -2.46 -6.75
CA GLY A 28 -11.55 -1.85 -7.62
C GLY A 28 -11.93 -2.72 -8.80
N ASP A 29 -13.15 -2.51 -9.31
CA ASP A 29 -13.74 -3.34 -10.37
C ASP A 29 -13.41 -2.82 -11.79
N SER A 30 -13.02 -1.54 -11.90
CA SER A 30 -12.64 -0.93 -13.18
C SER A 30 -11.15 -1.05 -13.43
N ALA A 31 -10.76 -1.91 -14.39
CA ALA A 31 -9.36 -2.03 -14.81
C ALA A 31 -8.76 -0.71 -15.33
N PRO A 32 -9.47 0.10 -16.16
CA PRO A 32 -8.97 1.43 -16.54
C PRO A 32 -8.73 2.36 -15.35
N ALA A 33 -9.62 2.36 -14.36
CA ALA A 33 -9.43 3.18 -13.16
C ALA A 33 -8.22 2.73 -12.33
N LYS A 34 -8.03 1.41 -12.17
CA LYS A 34 -6.85 0.86 -11.47
C LYS A 34 -5.55 1.19 -12.19
N ALA A 35 -5.54 1.24 -13.52
CA ALA A 35 -4.37 1.67 -14.29
C ALA A 35 -4.01 3.13 -14.00
N VAL A 36 -4.98 4.05 -14.04
CA VAL A 36 -4.77 5.48 -13.72
C VAL A 36 -4.26 5.67 -12.30
N VAL A 37 -4.85 4.97 -11.33
CA VAL A 37 -4.40 5.03 -9.93
C VAL A 37 -2.99 4.45 -9.77
N THR A 38 -2.65 3.40 -10.52
CA THR A 38 -1.31 2.80 -10.51
C THR A 38 -0.26 3.77 -11.03
N GLU A 39 -0.53 4.45 -12.15
CA GLU A 39 0.35 5.47 -12.70
C GLU A 39 0.53 6.64 -11.73
N PHE A 40 -0.55 7.10 -11.10
CA PHE A 40 -0.46 8.14 -10.06
C PHE A 40 0.43 7.70 -8.90
N ILE A 41 0.19 6.52 -8.33
CA ILE A 41 0.98 5.97 -7.21
C ILE A 41 2.47 5.82 -7.60
N ASP A 42 2.74 5.38 -8.83
CA ASP A 42 4.08 5.31 -9.38
C ASP A 42 4.76 6.69 -9.40
N SER A 43 4.08 7.70 -9.94
CA SER A 43 4.62 9.07 -10.04
C SER A 43 4.95 9.72 -8.69
N VAL A 44 4.28 9.31 -7.60
CA VAL A 44 4.55 9.81 -6.24
C VAL A 44 5.53 8.94 -5.45
N GLY A 45 6.15 7.97 -6.11
CA GLY A 45 7.29 7.23 -5.57
C GLY A 45 6.96 5.90 -4.87
N PHE A 46 5.81 5.30 -5.19
CA PHE A 46 5.37 4.02 -4.61
C PHE A 46 5.02 3.01 -5.70
N SER A 47 4.97 1.73 -5.35
CA SER A 47 4.46 0.68 -6.22
C SER A 47 3.07 0.22 -5.77
N VAL A 48 2.37 -0.53 -6.61
CA VAL A 48 1.00 -0.97 -6.33
C VAL A 48 0.92 -2.48 -6.16
N VAL A 49 0.10 -2.91 -5.20
CA VAL A 49 -0.48 -4.25 -5.16
C VAL A 49 -1.96 -4.14 -5.52
N ASP A 50 -2.37 -4.74 -6.63
CA ASP A 50 -3.80 -4.94 -6.92
C ASP A 50 -4.33 -6.04 -6.00
N ALA A 51 -5.20 -5.65 -5.06
CA ALA A 51 -5.84 -6.50 -4.08
C ALA A 51 -7.18 -7.09 -4.58
N GLY A 52 -7.55 -6.84 -5.84
CA GLY A 52 -8.70 -7.45 -6.49
C GLY A 52 -9.94 -6.54 -6.56
N PRO A 53 -11.15 -7.12 -6.55
CA PRO A 53 -12.40 -6.39 -6.72
C PRO A 53 -12.72 -5.50 -5.51
N LEU A 54 -13.60 -4.51 -5.70
CA LEU A 54 -13.99 -3.58 -4.64
C LEU A 54 -14.63 -4.30 -3.45
N ALA A 55 -15.30 -5.43 -3.69
CA ALA A 55 -15.89 -6.27 -2.65
C ALA A 55 -14.86 -6.81 -1.63
N ASP A 56 -13.58 -6.93 -2.02
CA ASP A 56 -12.49 -7.39 -1.16
C ASP A 56 -11.71 -6.25 -0.49
N SER A 57 -12.06 -4.98 -0.75
CA SER A 57 -11.39 -3.79 -0.20
C SER A 57 -11.43 -3.70 1.33
N TRP A 58 -12.32 -4.45 1.99
CA TRP A 58 -12.34 -4.53 3.46
C TRP A 58 -11.02 -5.05 4.05
N ARG A 59 -10.24 -5.83 3.29
CA ARG A 59 -8.93 -6.36 3.71
C ARG A 59 -7.88 -5.29 3.95
N GLN A 60 -8.13 -4.07 3.46
CA GLN A 60 -7.30 -2.88 3.65
C GLN A 60 -7.99 -1.78 4.47
N ALA A 61 -9.10 -2.10 5.15
CA ALA A 61 -9.79 -1.16 6.03
C ALA A 61 -9.06 -0.97 7.37
N THR A 62 -9.43 0.08 8.10
CA THR A 62 -8.94 0.33 9.45
C THR A 62 -9.13 -0.91 10.34
N GLY A 63 -8.08 -1.28 11.08
CA GLY A 63 -8.09 -2.44 11.98
C GLY A 63 -7.63 -3.75 11.33
N THR A 64 -7.33 -3.76 10.02
CA THR A 64 -6.77 -4.93 9.35
C THR A 64 -5.23 -4.95 9.40
N PRO A 65 -4.57 -6.11 9.18
CA PRO A 65 -3.12 -6.22 9.29
C PRO A 65 -2.32 -5.32 8.33
N VAL A 66 -2.87 -4.97 7.16
CA VAL A 66 -2.20 -4.09 6.18
C VAL A 66 -2.33 -2.60 6.54
N TRP A 67 -3.13 -2.25 7.55
CA TRP A 67 -3.37 -0.87 7.97
C TRP A 67 -2.20 -0.31 8.78
N GLY A 68 -1.31 0.44 8.12
CA GLY A 68 -0.16 1.14 8.72
C GLY A 68 1.00 0.23 9.14
N ALA A 69 0.70 -0.94 9.73
CA ALA A 69 1.69 -1.84 10.32
C ALA A 69 2.83 -2.29 9.38
N PRO A 70 2.63 -2.53 8.06
CA PRO A 70 3.72 -2.87 7.16
C PRO A 70 4.82 -1.80 7.14
N TYR A 71 4.42 -0.52 7.20
CA TYR A 71 5.31 0.64 7.07
C TYR A 71 5.98 1.05 8.39
N GLY A 72 5.70 0.34 9.49
CA GLY A 72 6.32 0.57 10.79
C GLY A 72 5.43 1.34 11.78
N PRO A 73 5.87 1.48 13.04
CA PRO A 73 5.09 2.13 14.08
C PRO A 73 5.01 3.65 13.84
N TYR A 74 3.93 4.29 14.29
CA TYR A 74 3.74 5.74 14.15
C TYR A 74 4.78 6.57 14.92
N SER A 75 5.42 6.00 15.94
CA SER A 75 6.53 6.62 16.66
C SER A 75 7.82 6.72 15.83
N ASN A 76 7.96 5.90 14.78
CA ASN A 76 9.03 6.05 13.79
C ASN A 76 8.50 6.81 12.58
N GLU A 77 8.75 8.12 12.54
CA GLU A 77 8.29 8.98 11.46
C GLU A 77 8.86 8.59 10.09
N LYS A 78 10.04 7.98 10.04
CA LYS A 78 10.66 7.54 8.79
C LYS A 78 10.06 6.24 8.25
N GLY A 79 9.37 5.50 9.12
CA GLY A 79 8.81 4.19 8.79
C GLY A 79 9.87 3.19 8.38
N ARG A 80 9.45 2.18 7.61
CA ARG A 80 10.29 1.20 6.92
C ARG A 80 9.66 0.85 5.57
N PRO A 81 10.47 0.48 4.56
CA PRO A 81 9.94 -0.05 3.30
C PRO A 81 9.03 -1.26 3.50
N ALA A 82 7.96 -1.34 2.71
CA ALA A 82 7.08 -2.49 2.65
C ALA A 82 7.04 -3.08 1.23
N GLY A 83 7.68 -4.23 1.04
CA GLY A 83 7.73 -4.92 -0.25
C GLY A 83 6.40 -5.62 -0.61
N GLU A 84 6.26 -5.98 -1.89
CA GLU A 84 5.07 -6.62 -2.45
C GLU A 84 4.60 -7.85 -1.64
N SER A 85 5.51 -8.78 -1.35
CA SER A 85 5.20 -10.02 -0.63
C SER A 85 4.66 -9.75 0.77
N GLY A 86 5.20 -8.74 1.46
CA GLY A 86 4.73 -8.31 2.77
C GLY A 86 3.30 -7.76 2.71
N ILE A 87 3.02 -6.89 1.74
CA ILE A 87 1.68 -6.34 1.53
C ILE A 87 0.67 -7.46 1.19
N ARG A 88 1.00 -8.35 0.25
CA ARG A 88 0.15 -9.50 -0.10
C ARG A 88 -0.11 -10.41 1.09
N GLY A 89 0.92 -10.69 1.91
CA GLY A 89 0.79 -11.48 3.13
C GLY A 89 -0.19 -10.86 4.13
N THR A 90 -0.08 -9.56 4.38
CA THR A 90 -0.99 -8.86 5.31
C THR A 90 -2.44 -8.74 4.82
N LEU A 91 -2.65 -8.61 3.51
CA LEU A 91 -3.98 -8.66 2.90
C LEU A 91 -4.62 -10.05 3.04
N ALA A 92 -3.83 -11.10 2.84
CA ALA A 92 -4.29 -12.49 2.94
C ALA A 92 -4.64 -12.87 4.40
N SER A 93 -3.94 -12.32 5.39
CA SER A 93 -4.20 -12.58 6.81
C SER A 93 -5.37 -11.80 7.40
N ALA A 94 -6.01 -10.91 6.64
CA ALA A 94 -7.17 -10.16 7.13
C ALA A 94 -8.36 -11.10 7.39
N THR A 95 -8.98 -10.96 8.57
CA THR A 95 -10.16 -11.70 9.01
C THR A 95 -11.31 -10.74 9.32
N ARG A 96 -12.56 -11.20 9.15
CA ARG A 96 -13.77 -10.49 9.58
C ARG A 96 -14.36 -11.14 10.82
#